data_AF-A0A961MM27-F1
#
_entry.id   AF-A0A961MM27-F1
#
_cell.length_a   1.000
_cell.length_b   1.000
_cell.length_c   1.000
_cell.angle_alpha   90.00
_cell.angle_beta   90.00
_cell.angle_gamma   90.00
#
_symmetry.space_group_name_H-M   'P 1'
#
loop_
_entity.id
_entity.type
_entity.pdbx_description
1 polymer ?
#
loop_
_entity_poly.entity_id
_entity_poly.type
_entity_poly.pdbx_seq_one_letter_code
_entity_poly.pdbx_strand_id
1 'polypeptide(L)' 'MKGFDPRFADLPDYILKITHEIWEERRLRTLDHYYAPDIPMRFPAGIVHGNRGTIDGTLATLAEFPDRRL' A
#
# COMPACT_ATOMS: atom_id res chain seq x y z
N MET A 1 -3.56 -17.01 -10.56
CA MET A 1 -2.52 -16.59 -11.53
C MET A 1 -1.24 -17.45 -11.40
N LYS A 2 -0.55 -17.82 -12.48
CA LYS A 2 0.67 -18.67 -12.40
C LYS A 2 1.80 -17.93 -11.69
N GLY A 3 2.34 -18.51 -10.61
CA GLY A 3 3.44 -17.93 -9.84
C GLY A 3 3.00 -16.92 -8.77
N PHE A 4 1.70 -16.74 -8.56
CA PHE A 4 1.13 -15.89 -7.51
C PHE A 4 0.47 -16.75 -6.43
N ASP A 5 0.18 -16.15 -5.29
CA ASP A 5 -0.62 -16.77 -4.23
C ASP A 5 -1.99 -17.24 -4.77
N PRO A 6 -2.46 -18.46 -4.42
CA PRO A 6 -3.74 -18.99 -4.87
C PRO A 6 -4.96 -18.12 -4.55
N ARG A 7 -4.85 -17.18 -3.60
CA ARG A 7 -5.93 -16.24 -3.28
C ARG A 7 -6.23 -15.25 -4.40
N PHE A 8 -5.39 -15.13 -5.41
CA PHE A 8 -5.56 -14.23 -6.54
C PHE A 8 -6.07 -14.95 -7.79
N ALA A 9 -7.31 -14.64 -8.16
CA ALA A 9 -7.98 -15.24 -9.32
C ALA A 9 -7.34 -14.72 -10.63
N ASP A 10 -7.31 -13.41 -10.78
CA ASP A 10 -6.80 -12.69 -11.95
C ASP A 10 -6.15 -11.34 -11.55
N LEU A 11 -5.71 -10.57 -12.56
CA LEU A 11 -5.01 -9.30 -12.32
C LEU A 11 -5.90 -8.24 -11.65
N PRO A 12 -7.16 -7.99 -12.08
CA PRO A 12 -8.05 -7.10 -11.35
C PRO A 12 -8.25 -7.50 -9.88
N ASP A 13 -8.48 -8.79 -9.61
CA ASP A 13 -8.64 -9.34 -8.26
C ASP A 13 -7.38 -9.10 -7.41
N TYR A 14 -6.19 -9.31 -7.99
CA TYR A 14 -4.92 -8.99 -7.35
C TYR A 14 -4.83 -7.52 -6.94
N ILE A 15 -5.05 -6.59 -7.88
CA ILE A 15 -4.95 -5.15 -7.62
C ILE A 15 -5.93 -4.72 -6.53
N LEU A 16 -7.19 -5.15 -6.63
CA LEU A 16 -8.22 -4.76 -5.66
C LEU A 16 -7.92 -5.32 -4.27
N LYS A 17 -7.51 -6.59 -4.17
CA LYS A 17 -7.20 -7.23 -2.88
C LYS A 17 -6.00 -6.60 -2.20
N ILE A 18 -4.89 -6.39 -2.89
CA ILE A 18 -3.71 -5.79 -2.25
C ILE A 18 -4.00 -4.34 -1.84
N THR A 19 -4.77 -3.60 -2.64
CA THR A 19 -5.15 -2.21 -2.32
C THR A 19 -6.01 -2.16 -1.06
N HIS A 20 -7.03 -3.02 -0.98
CA HIS A 20 -7.88 -3.14 0.21
C HIS A 20 -7.07 -3.54 1.45
N GLU A 21 -6.19 -4.54 1.31
CA GLU A 21 -5.32 -5.03 2.38
C GLU A 21 -4.37 -3.95 2.93
N ILE A 22 -3.74 -3.16 2.05
CA ILE A 22 -2.84 -2.09 2.46
C ILE A 22 -3.62 -0.97 3.18
N TRP A 23 -4.68 -0.47 2.56
CA TRP A 23 -5.28 0.82 2.93
C TRP A 23 -6.47 0.70 3.88
N GLU A 24 -7.44 -0.15 3.54
CA GLU A 24 -8.69 -0.28 4.31
C GLU A 24 -8.49 -1.18 5.54
N GLU A 25 -7.72 -2.27 5.41
CA GLU A 25 -7.31 -3.11 6.55
C GLU A 25 -6.10 -2.54 7.31
N ARG A 26 -5.53 -1.42 6.85
CA ARG A 26 -4.39 -0.72 7.47
C ARG A 26 -3.14 -1.60 7.64
N ARG A 27 -2.95 -2.63 6.81
CA ARG A 27 -1.77 -3.51 6.86
C ARG A 27 -0.57 -2.89 6.14
N LEU A 28 -0.18 -1.67 6.49
CA LEU A 28 0.81 -0.87 5.74
C LEU A 28 2.16 -1.58 5.50
N ARG A 29 2.56 -2.51 6.40
CA ARG A 29 3.79 -3.29 6.24
C ARG A 29 3.75 -4.26 5.06
N THR A 30 2.58 -4.58 4.52
CA THR A 30 2.44 -5.46 3.34
C THR A 30 2.95 -4.78 2.05
N LEU A 31 3.15 -3.45 2.07
CA LEU A 31 3.90 -2.74 1.05
C LEU A 31 5.28 -3.35 0.80
N ASP A 32 5.94 -3.88 1.84
CA ASP A 32 7.26 -4.54 1.72
C ASP A 32 7.19 -5.88 0.96
N HIS A 33 5.99 -6.43 0.74
CA HIS A 33 5.76 -7.63 -0.07
C HIS A 33 5.33 -7.32 -1.50
N TYR A 34 4.60 -6.22 -1.73
CA TYR A 34 4.04 -5.90 -3.05
C TYR A 34 4.90 -4.96 -3.88
N TYR A 35 5.71 -4.11 -3.24
CA TYR A 35 6.52 -3.11 -3.93
C TYR A 35 8.00 -3.31 -3.73
N ALA A 36 8.78 -2.87 -4.73
CA ALA A 36 10.22 -2.90 -4.68
C ALA A 36 10.74 -1.99 -3.54
N PRO A 37 11.85 -2.36 -2.87
CA PRO A 37 12.40 -1.58 -1.76
C PRO A 37 12.70 -0.11 -2.09
N ASP A 38 13.02 0.19 -3.34
CA ASP A 38 13.42 1.50 -3.87
C ASP A 38 12.35 2.16 -4.76
N ILE A 39 11.09 1.71 -4.67
CA ILE A 39 9.98 2.22 -5.49
C ILE A 39 9.91 3.77 -5.45
N PRO A 40 9.91 4.46 -6.60
CA PRO A 40 9.71 5.90 -6.62
C PRO A 40 8.22 6.22 -6.43
N MET A 41 7.90 6.98 -5.40
CA MET A 41 6.54 7.38 -5.07
C MET A 41 6.40 8.89 -5.16
N ARG A 42 5.35 9.35 -5.83
CA ARG A 42 5.09 10.77 -6.06
C ARG A 42 4.00 11.27 -5.13
N PHE A 43 4.37 12.23 -4.29
CA PHE A 43 3.47 12.97 -3.41
C PHE A 43 3.34 14.42 -3.87
N PRO A 44 2.32 15.17 -3.41
CA PRO A 44 2.22 16.60 -3.66
C PRO A 44 3.47 17.38 -3.23
N ALA A 45 4.13 16.93 -2.16
CA ALA A 45 5.35 17.55 -1.62
C ALA A 45 6.65 17.18 -2.38
N GLY A 46 6.62 16.20 -3.27
CA GLY A 46 7.80 15.73 -3.99
C GLY A 46 7.85 14.21 -4.20
N ILE A 47 8.99 13.71 -4.68
CA ILE A 47 9.23 12.28 -4.89
C ILE A 47 9.99 11.70 -3.69
N VAL A 48 9.55 10.55 -3.21
CA VAL A 48 10.19 9.77 -2.14
C VAL A 48 10.52 8.38 -2.68
N HIS A 49 11.63 7.79 -2.27
CA HIS A 49 12.02 6.43 -2.64
C HIS A 49 11.75 5.46 -1.48
N GLY A 50 11.15 4.31 -1.80
CA GLY A 50 10.87 3.23 -0.86
C GLY A 50 9.70 3.51 0.10
N ASN A 51 9.14 2.45 0.67
CA ASN A 51 7.84 2.47 1.36
C ASN A 51 7.77 3.34 2.63
N ARG A 52 8.93 3.72 3.21
CA ARG A 52 9.00 4.39 4.51
C ARG A 52 8.20 5.69 4.56
N GLY A 53 8.39 6.57 3.56
CA GLY A 53 7.68 7.85 3.51
C GLY A 53 6.16 7.69 3.39
N THR A 54 5.71 6.66 2.66
CA THR A 54 4.28 6.31 2.55
C THR A 54 3.73 5.87 3.89
N ILE A 55 4.39 4.90 4.53
CA ILE A 55 3.94 4.36 5.82
C ILE A 55 3.83 5.49 6.86
N ASP A 56 4.88 6.31 6.98
CA ASP A 56 4.92 7.37 7.97
C ASP A 56 3.86 8.45 7.68
N GLY A 57 3.65 8.82 6.41
CA GLY A 57 2.62 9.79 6.00
C GLY A 57 1.19 9.26 6.20
N THR A 58 0.95 7.98 5.96
CA THR A 58 -0.35 7.35 6.20
C THR A 58 -0.66 7.27 7.69
N LEU A 59 0.31 6.88 8.52
CA LEU A 59 0.15 6.87 9.98
C LEU A 59 -0.15 8.27 10.52
N ALA A 60 0.54 9.31 10.02
CA ALA A 60 0.24 10.70 10.41
C ALA A 60 -1.20 11.08 10.04
N THR A 61 -1.66 10.74 8.84
CA THR A 61 -3.03 11.01 8.39
C THR A 61 -4.08 10.30 9.26
N LEU A 62 -3.84 9.03 9.61
CA LEU A 62 -4.75 8.27 10.46
C LEU A 62 -4.73 8.75 11.92
N ALA A 63 -3.61 9.27 12.40
CA ALA A 63 -3.54 9.88 13.73
C ALA A 63 -4.34 11.18 13.79
N GLU A 64 -4.33 11.98 12.72
CA GLU A 64 -5.12 13.22 12.60
C GLU A 64 -6.61 12.94 12.36
N PHE A 65 -6.93 11.89 11.58
CA PHE A 65 -8.29 11.53 11.19
C PHE A 65 -8.54 10.02 11.42
N PRO A 66 -8.83 9.58 12.65
CA PRO A 66 -8.90 8.15 13.00
C PRO A 66 -10.01 7.39 12.28
N ASP A 67 -11.11 8.06 11.93
CA ASP A 67 -12.27 7.47 11.21
C ASP A 67 -12.11 7.51 9.68
N ARG A 68 -11.00 8.04 9.16
CA ARG A 68 -10.76 8.12 7.73
C ARG A 68 -10.64 6.73 7.11
N ARG A 69 -11.31 6.56 5.96
CA ARG A 69 -11.12 5.44 5.02
C ARG A 69 -10.24 5.89 3.86
N LEU A 70 -9.46 4.98 3.30
CA LEU A 70 -8.36 5.26 2.36
C LEU A 70 -8.50 4.47 1.06
#